data_AF-A0A8H7GPQ3-F1
#
_entry.id   AF-A0A8H7GPQ3-F1
#
_cell.length_a   1.000
_cell.length_b   1.000
_cell.length_c   1.000
_cell.angle_alpha   90.00
_cell.angle_beta   90.00
_cell.angle_gamma   90.00
#
_symmetry.space_group_name_H-M   'P 1'
#
loop_
_entity.id
_entity.type
_entity.pdbx_description
1 polymer ?
#
loop_
_entity_poly.entity_id
_entity_poly.type
_entity_poly.pdbx_seq_one_letter_code
_entity_poly.pdbx_strand_id
1 'polypeptide(L)'
;MGSHISKVKLLKLDNFVDESRVLLKYTNNALANSYLEANAPEKLTPEASDAVRLRYIRQKYEQRAFMAPAVNMNSLLVKATRKIDIDEVIKWLNCGADPNLTLQMSNPQWAEPLTVTLFEYSLRKKIEVEENGEEKSYFVISELLLFHGCNIETIDKLHAQVVVGEDARAYWTKRRARAMAT
;
A
#
# COMPACT_ATOMS: atom_id res chain seq x y z
N MET A 1 -15.85 -6.93 -9.41
CA MET A 1 -14.42 -6.63 -9.66
C MET A 1 -13.53 -7.67 -9.01
N GLY A 2 -13.83 -8.13 -7.79
CA GLY A 2 -13.00 -9.12 -7.10
C GLY A 2 -11.99 -8.46 -6.17
N SER A 3 -11.54 -9.19 -5.15
CA SER A 3 -10.68 -8.69 -4.07
C SER A 3 -9.28 -8.28 -4.52
N HIS A 4 -8.84 -8.76 -5.70
CA HIS A 4 -7.58 -8.37 -6.33
C HIS A 4 -7.62 -6.95 -6.92
N ILE A 5 -8.81 -6.39 -7.18
CA ILE A 5 -8.98 -5.00 -7.67
C ILE A 5 -9.48 -4.09 -6.55
N SER A 6 -10.46 -4.52 -5.76
CA SER A 6 -11.04 -3.70 -4.71
C SER A 6 -11.47 -4.56 -3.52
N LYS A 7 -10.98 -4.19 -2.33
CA LYS A 7 -11.37 -4.76 -1.04
C LYS A 7 -12.30 -3.77 -0.36
N VAL A 8 -13.55 -4.16 -0.13
CA VAL A 8 -14.59 -3.28 0.40
C VAL A 8 -14.82 -3.57 1.88
N LYS A 9 -14.86 -2.51 2.68
CA LYS A 9 -15.28 -2.53 4.09
C LYS A 9 -16.28 -1.41 4.35
N LEU A 10 -17.23 -1.66 5.25
CA LEU A 10 -18.26 -0.75 5.69
C LEU A 10 -17.76 0.07 6.89
N LEU A 11 -17.62 1.39 6.71
CA LEU A 11 -17.12 2.30 7.75
C LEU A 11 -17.84 2.21 9.11
N LYS A 12 -19.12 1.84 9.11
CA LYS A 12 -19.95 1.73 10.33
C LYS A 12 -20.02 0.32 10.93
N LEU A 13 -19.78 -0.72 10.13
CA LEU A 13 -20.03 -2.11 10.54
C LEU A 13 -18.76 -2.93 10.67
N ASP A 14 -17.68 -2.56 9.97
CA ASP A 14 -16.40 -3.23 10.06
C ASP A 14 -15.47 -2.56 11.05
N ASN A 15 -14.70 -3.38 11.76
CA ASN A 15 -13.65 -2.89 12.64
C ASN A 15 -12.41 -2.49 11.83
N PHE A 16 -11.95 -1.26 12.06
CA PHE A 16 -10.66 -0.75 11.63
C PHE A 16 -9.75 -0.71 12.85
N VAL A 17 -8.71 -1.54 12.82
CA VAL A 17 -7.75 -1.69 13.93
C VAL A 17 -6.33 -1.47 13.41
N ASP A 18 -5.43 -1.12 14.32
CA ASP A 18 -4.00 -0.97 14.05
C ASP A 18 -3.70 -0.13 12.78
N GLU A 19 -2.87 -0.65 11.86
CA GLU A 19 -2.49 0.04 10.63
C GLU A 19 -3.69 0.44 9.76
N SER A 20 -4.72 -0.41 9.71
CA SER A 20 -5.91 -0.14 8.87
C SER A 20 -6.72 1.06 9.38
N ARG A 21 -6.69 1.34 10.68
CA ARG A 21 -7.30 2.54 11.27
C ARG A 21 -6.48 3.78 10.96
N VAL A 22 -5.16 3.69 11.08
CA VAL A 22 -4.26 4.79 10.74
C VAL A 22 -4.38 5.16 9.26
N LEU A 23 -4.52 4.18 8.37
CA LEU A 23 -4.71 4.38 6.94
C LEU A 23 -5.96 5.18 6.56
N LEU A 24 -7.01 5.17 7.39
CA LEU A 24 -8.19 6.00 7.15
C LEU A 24 -7.86 7.49 7.14
N LYS A 25 -6.82 7.93 7.87
CA LYS A 25 -6.37 9.32 7.89
C LYS A 25 -5.73 9.78 6.57
N TYR A 26 -5.26 8.84 5.75
CA TYR A 26 -4.59 9.10 4.46
C TYR A 26 -5.49 8.80 3.26
N THR A 27 -6.73 8.36 3.49
CA THR A 27 -7.67 8.04 2.41
C THR A 27 -8.48 9.27 2.04
N ASN A 28 -8.29 9.77 0.81
CA ASN A 28 -8.98 10.97 0.34
C ASN A 28 -9.48 10.80 -1.10
N ASN A 29 -10.78 10.93 -1.31
CA ASN A 29 -11.42 10.82 -2.63
C ASN A 29 -10.93 11.90 -3.60
N ALA A 30 -10.72 13.14 -3.15
CA ALA A 30 -10.22 14.22 -4.00
C ALA A 30 -8.81 13.90 -4.48
N LEU A 31 -7.93 13.43 -3.59
CA LEU A 31 -6.58 13.00 -3.95
C LEU A 31 -6.63 11.82 -4.93
N ALA A 32 -7.40 10.77 -4.63
CA ALA A 32 -7.53 9.61 -5.51
C ALA A 32 -8.02 9.99 -6.92
N ASN A 33 -9.05 10.85 -6.99
CA ASN A 33 -9.59 11.32 -8.26
C ASN A 33 -8.60 12.20 -9.04
N SER A 34 -7.71 12.94 -8.35
CA SER A 34 -6.73 13.81 -9.02
C SER A 34 -5.80 13.06 -9.97
N TYR A 35 -5.50 11.77 -9.71
CA TYR A 35 -4.65 10.95 -10.56
C TYR A 35 -5.41 9.83 -11.28
N LEU A 36 -6.45 9.23 -10.70
CA LEU A 36 -7.24 8.17 -11.36
C LEU A 36 -8.31 8.69 -12.32
N GLU A 37 -8.71 9.96 -12.22
CA GLU A 37 -9.72 10.60 -13.08
C GLU A 37 -9.15 11.82 -13.81
N ALA A 38 -7.82 11.95 -13.90
CA ALA A 38 -7.16 13.14 -14.46
C ALA A 38 -7.63 13.47 -15.90
N ASN A 39 -7.88 12.43 -16.70
CA ASN A 39 -8.35 12.54 -18.08
C ASN A 39 -9.78 11.97 -18.24
N ALA A 40 -10.56 11.89 -17.16
CA ALA A 40 -11.93 11.41 -17.25
C ALA A 40 -12.77 12.42 -18.06
N PRO A 41 -13.49 11.98 -19.11
CA PRO A 41 -14.24 12.90 -19.97
C PRO A 41 -15.38 13.59 -19.20
N GLU A 42 -16.12 12.84 -18.39
CA GLU A 42 -17.20 13.33 -17.53
C GLU A 42 -17.29 12.47 -16.26
N LYS A 43 -17.71 13.08 -15.15
CA LYS A 43 -17.99 12.34 -13.92
C LYS A 43 -19.40 11.77 -13.94
N LEU A 44 -19.56 10.59 -13.36
CA LEU A 44 -20.86 10.00 -13.11
C LEU A 44 -21.73 10.93 -12.25
N THR A 45 -23.01 11.04 -12.60
CA THR A 45 -24.01 11.66 -11.73
C THR A 45 -24.69 10.61 -10.86
N PRO A 46 -25.33 11.00 -9.75
CA PRO A 46 -26.09 10.08 -8.90
C PRO A 46 -27.23 9.36 -9.63
N GLU A 47 -27.71 9.86 -10.77
CA GLU A 47 -28.84 9.32 -11.53
C GLU A 47 -28.40 8.30 -12.61
N ALA A 48 -27.09 8.12 -12.82
CA ALA A 48 -26.57 7.18 -13.82
C ALA A 48 -27.10 5.75 -13.60
N SER A 49 -27.40 5.01 -14.68
CA SER A 49 -27.83 3.62 -14.55
C SER A 49 -26.72 2.70 -14.05
N ASP A 50 -27.07 1.55 -13.49
CA ASP A 50 -26.10 0.58 -12.97
C ASP A 50 -25.12 0.10 -14.05
N ALA A 51 -25.57 -0.05 -15.29
CA ALA A 51 -24.72 -0.41 -16.42
C ALA A 51 -23.66 0.68 -16.71
N VAL A 52 -24.06 1.96 -16.65
CA VAL A 52 -23.15 3.10 -16.85
C VAL A 52 -22.16 3.20 -15.70
N ARG A 53 -22.63 3.06 -14.45
CA ARG A 53 -21.77 3.06 -13.25
C ARG A 53 -20.74 1.95 -13.31
N LEU A 54 -21.16 0.71 -13.61
CA LEU A 54 -20.27 -0.44 -13.67
C LEU A 54 -19.19 -0.25 -14.75
N ARG A 55 -19.56 0.24 -15.93
CA ARG A 55 -18.60 0.52 -17.01
C ARG A 55 -17.56 1.54 -16.58
N TYR A 56 -17.98 2.66 -16.00
CA TYR A 56 -17.07 3.71 -15.54
C TYR A 56 -16.14 3.22 -14.41
N ILE A 57 -16.69 2.48 -13.43
CA ILE A 57 -15.91 1.96 -12.31
C ILE A 57 -14.82 0.98 -12.80
N ARG A 58 -15.15 0.09 -13.75
CA ARG A 58 -14.14 -0.79 -14.38
C ARG A 58 -13.09 0.00 -15.15
N GLN A 59 -13.50 0.97 -15.97
CA GLN A 59 -12.56 1.84 -16.69
C GLN A 59 -11.60 2.55 -15.73
N LYS A 60 -12.10 3.04 -14.59
CA LYS A 60 -11.30 3.74 -13.58
C LYS A 60 -10.31 2.83 -12.83
N TYR A 61 -10.78 1.72 -12.27
CA TYR A 61 -9.97 0.94 -11.31
C TYR A 61 -9.30 -0.29 -11.93
N GLU A 62 -10.00 -0.97 -12.84
CA GLU A 62 -9.49 -2.18 -13.50
C GLU A 62 -8.57 -1.82 -14.66
N GLN A 63 -9.02 -0.89 -15.52
CA GLN A 63 -8.30 -0.50 -16.74
C GLN A 63 -7.41 0.74 -16.55
N ARG A 64 -7.62 1.52 -15.48
CA ARG A 64 -6.93 2.80 -15.21
C ARG A 64 -6.98 3.76 -16.42
N ALA A 65 -8.08 3.71 -17.17
CA ALA A 65 -8.23 4.33 -18.49
C ALA A 65 -8.20 5.87 -18.45
N PHE A 66 -8.53 6.47 -17.31
CA PHE A 66 -8.57 7.93 -17.13
C PHE A 66 -7.31 8.49 -16.47
N MET A 67 -6.36 7.64 -16.12
CA MET A 67 -5.14 8.06 -15.43
C MET A 67 -4.26 8.90 -16.36
N ALA A 68 -3.55 9.87 -15.80
CA ALA A 68 -2.47 10.53 -16.53
C ALA A 68 -1.33 9.53 -16.80
N PRO A 69 -0.68 9.55 -17.99
CA PRO A 69 0.48 8.72 -18.23
C PRO A 69 1.55 8.94 -17.15
N ALA A 70 1.92 7.87 -16.46
CA ALA A 70 2.97 7.88 -15.44
C ALA A 70 4.10 6.94 -15.84
N VAL A 71 5.32 7.48 -15.90
CA VAL A 71 6.53 6.69 -16.18
C VAL A 71 7.27 6.39 -14.88
N ASN A 72 7.98 5.26 -14.84
CA ASN A 72 8.84 4.87 -13.70
C ASN A 72 8.11 4.77 -12.35
N MET A 73 6.85 4.33 -12.36
CA MET A 73 6.01 4.19 -11.16
C MET A 73 6.69 3.37 -10.05
N ASN A 74 7.42 2.31 -10.42
CA ASN A 74 8.18 1.50 -9.46
C ASN A 74 9.26 2.31 -8.75
N SER A 75 10.04 3.10 -9.49
CA SER A 75 11.07 3.98 -8.89
C SER A 75 10.44 5.07 -8.02
N LEU A 76 9.28 5.59 -8.41
CA LEU A 76 8.52 6.59 -7.64
C LEU A 76 7.96 6.00 -6.34
N LEU A 77 7.42 4.78 -6.38
CA LEU A 77 7.00 4.03 -5.20
C LEU A 77 8.17 3.85 -4.22
N VAL A 78 9.32 3.39 -4.70
CA VAL A 78 10.53 3.22 -3.86
C VAL A 78 10.98 4.54 -3.25
N LYS A 79 10.94 5.64 -4.01
CA LYS A 79 11.28 6.98 -3.52
C LYS A 79 10.31 7.43 -2.42
N ALA A 80 9.00 7.22 -2.61
CA ALA A 80 7.97 7.56 -1.62
C ALA A 80 8.14 6.72 -0.35
N THR A 81 8.38 5.41 -0.47
CA THR A 81 8.64 4.52 0.67
C THR A 81 9.89 4.94 1.46
N ARG A 82 10.96 5.34 0.77
CA ARG A 82 12.18 5.85 1.44
C ARG A 82 11.91 7.08 2.30
N LYS A 83 11.05 7.98 1.82
CA LYS A 83 10.66 9.24 2.46
C LYS A 83 9.54 9.12 3.49
N ILE A 84 8.90 7.95 3.61
CA ILE A 84 7.70 7.77 4.43
C ILE A 84 6.55 8.68 3.95
N ASP A 85 6.47 8.90 2.64
CA ASP A 85 5.42 9.70 2.02
C ASP A 85 4.22 8.81 1.68
N ILE A 86 3.25 8.75 2.60
CA ILE A 86 2.13 7.80 2.52
C ILE A 86 1.19 8.11 1.37
N ASP A 87 0.93 9.40 1.12
CA ASP A 87 0.05 9.83 0.04
C ASP A 87 0.63 9.45 -1.32
N GLU A 88 1.93 9.64 -1.52
CA GLU A 88 2.61 9.22 -2.75
C GLU A 88 2.72 7.69 -2.84
N VAL A 89 2.94 6.97 -1.74
CA VAL A 89 2.89 5.49 -1.75
C VAL A 89 1.51 5.00 -2.21
N ILE A 90 0.42 5.53 -1.65
CA ILE A 90 -0.96 5.18 -2.03
C ILE A 90 -1.17 5.47 -3.51
N LYS A 91 -0.76 6.66 -3.98
CA LYS A 91 -0.88 7.07 -5.38
C LYS A 91 -0.17 6.09 -6.31
N TRP A 92 1.10 5.77 -6.08
CA TRP A 92 1.85 4.93 -7.01
C TRP A 92 1.35 3.49 -7.05
N LEU A 93 0.91 2.94 -5.92
CA LEU A 93 0.22 1.65 -5.87
C LEU A 93 -1.12 1.69 -6.64
N ASN A 94 -1.92 2.75 -6.43
CA ASN A 94 -3.15 3.00 -7.19
C ASN A 94 -2.91 3.40 -8.66
N CYS A 95 -1.67 3.67 -9.08
CA CYS A 95 -1.29 3.87 -10.50
C CYS A 95 -0.74 2.59 -11.16
N GLY A 96 -0.31 1.61 -10.36
CA GLY A 96 0.03 0.27 -10.84
C GLY A 96 1.48 -0.10 -10.58
N ALA A 97 2.16 0.63 -9.69
CA ALA A 97 3.47 0.22 -9.21
C ALA A 97 3.39 -1.17 -8.56
N ASP A 98 4.40 -1.98 -8.83
CA ASP A 98 4.47 -3.35 -8.30
C ASP A 98 4.79 -3.32 -6.79
N PRO A 99 3.95 -3.90 -5.91
CA PRO A 99 4.27 -3.99 -4.49
C PRO A 99 5.34 -5.04 -4.17
N ASN A 100 5.68 -5.92 -5.11
CA ASN A 100 6.63 -7.03 -4.96
C ASN A 100 8.06 -6.70 -5.42
N LEU A 101 8.38 -5.40 -5.55
CA LEU A 101 9.71 -4.95 -5.96
C LEU A 101 10.80 -5.47 -5.03
N THR A 102 12.00 -5.68 -5.59
CA THR A 102 13.22 -5.95 -4.83
C THR A 102 14.16 -4.75 -4.89
N LEU A 103 14.91 -4.54 -3.81
CA LEU A 103 15.84 -3.45 -3.62
C LEU A 103 17.22 -4.01 -3.33
N GLN A 104 18.23 -3.50 -4.02
CA GLN A 104 19.63 -3.66 -3.60
C GLN A 104 19.92 -2.68 -2.47
N MET A 105 20.46 -3.19 -1.37
CA MET A 105 20.89 -2.42 -0.23
C MET A 105 22.35 -2.72 0.09
N SER A 106 23.13 -1.69 0.31
CA SER A 106 24.50 -1.79 0.80
C SER A 106 24.66 -0.93 2.04
N ASN A 107 25.43 -1.41 2.99
CA ASN A 107 25.82 -0.66 4.18
C ASN A 107 27.33 -0.94 4.42
N PRO A 108 28.16 0.05 4.77
CA PRO A 108 29.57 -0.17 5.12
C PRO A 108 29.83 -1.25 6.17
N GLN A 109 28.87 -1.54 7.05
CA GLN A 109 28.98 -2.61 8.06
C GLN A 109 28.66 -4.01 7.52
N TRP A 110 28.15 -4.14 6.30
CA TRP A 110 27.79 -5.42 5.71
C TRP A 110 28.92 -5.92 4.83
N ALA A 111 29.22 -7.22 4.92
CA ALA A 111 30.25 -7.84 4.08
C ALA A 111 29.88 -7.77 2.58
N GLU A 112 28.60 -7.91 2.25
CA GLU A 112 28.09 -7.89 0.88
C GLU A 112 26.76 -7.11 0.81
N PRO A 113 26.43 -6.52 -0.36
CA PRO A 113 25.10 -5.98 -0.60
C PRO A 113 24.02 -7.04 -0.46
N LEU A 114 22.86 -6.65 0.07
CA LEU A 114 21.70 -7.52 0.22
C LEU A 114 20.61 -7.15 -0.78
N THR A 115 19.95 -8.17 -1.32
CA THR A 115 18.71 -8.01 -2.08
C THR A 115 17.53 -8.26 -1.14
N VAL A 116 16.69 -7.24 -0.91
CA VAL A 116 15.52 -7.36 -0.04
C VAL A 116 14.25 -6.97 -0.77
N THR A 117 13.09 -7.48 -0.35
CA THR A 117 11.82 -7.02 -0.89
C THR A 117 11.50 -5.60 -0.41
N LEU A 118 10.67 -4.88 -1.17
CA LEU A 118 10.16 -3.57 -0.76
C LEU A 118 9.36 -3.67 0.55
N PHE A 119 8.64 -4.77 0.75
CA PHE A 119 7.95 -5.06 2.00
C PHE A 119 8.93 -5.21 3.18
N GLU A 120 9.98 -5.99 3.02
CA GLU A 120 11.01 -6.12 4.05
C GLU A 120 11.66 -4.76 4.37
N TYR A 121 11.95 -3.96 3.33
CA TYR A 121 12.45 -2.60 3.50
C TYR A 121 11.45 -1.70 4.26
N SER A 122 10.15 -1.80 3.96
CA SER A 122 9.11 -0.96 4.57
C SER A 122 8.89 -1.25 6.05
N LEU A 123 9.30 -2.42 6.55
CA LEU A 123 9.32 -2.71 8.00
C LEU A 123 10.25 -1.79 8.80
N ARG A 124 11.09 -0.99 8.14
CA ARG A 124 11.91 0.05 8.76
C ARG A 124 11.22 1.42 8.81
N LYS A 125 10.04 1.55 8.21
CA LYS A 125 9.35 2.82 7.94
C LYS A 125 8.08 2.93 8.80
N LYS A 126 8.31 3.05 10.10
CA LYS A 126 7.25 3.22 11.10
C LYS A 126 6.66 4.63 11.03
N ILE A 127 5.38 4.74 11.35
CA ILE A 127 4.72 6.01 11.63
C ILE A 127 4.33 6.02 13.10
N GLU A 128 4.73 7.07 13.80
CA GLU A 128 4.34 7.32 15.18
C GLU A 128 3.03 8.10 15.21
N VAL A 129 2.08 7.63 16.01
CA VAL A 129 0.77 8.24 16.20
C VAL A 129 0.51 8.32 17.69
N GLU A 130 0.21 9.53 18.17
CA GLU A 130 -0.24 9.73 19.54
C GLU A 130 -1.69 9.26 19.70
N GLU A 131 -1.92 8.39 20.67
CA GLU A 131 -3.22 7.81 20.98
C GLU A 131 -3.44 7.76 22.49
N ASN A 132 -4.42 8.54 22.96
CA ASN A 132 -4.75 8.64 24.39
C ASN A 132 -3.53 9.01 25.27
N GLY A 133 -2.62 9.85 24.73
CA GLY A 133 -1.39 10.26 25.41
C GLY A 133 -0.24 9.25 25.35
N GLU A 134 -0.39 8.13 24.61
CA GLU A 134 0.69 7.18 24.33
C GLU A 134 1.10 7.24 22.86
N GLU A 135 2.40 7.32 22.59
CA GLU A 135 2.92 7.18 21.22
C GLU A 135 2.96 5.71 20.80
N LYS A 136 2.28 5.39 19.69
CA LYS A 136 2.27 4.05 19.09
C LYS A 136 2.85 4.09 17.68
N SER A 137 3.64 3.07 17.36
CA SER A 137 4.26 2.90 16.04
C SER A 137 3.48 1.93 15.17
N TYR A 138 3.31 2.28 13.88
CA TYR A 138 2.56 1.49 12.91
C TYR A 138 3.34 1.25 11.61
N PHE A 139 3.21 0.05 11.03
CA PHE A 139 3.81 -0.34 9.76
C PHE A 139 2.89 -0.05 8.57
N VAL A 140 2.46 1.21 8.44
CA VAL A 140 1.42 1.65 7.50
C VAL A 140 1.76 1.34 6.04
N ILE A 141 3.00 1.58 5.62
CA ILE A 141 3.44 1.27 4.25
C ILE A 141 3.43 -0.24 4.00
N SER A 142 3.88 -1.04 4.97
CA SER A 142 3.84 -2.51 4.86
C SER A 142 2.40 -3.01 4.68
N GLU A 143 1.44 -2.43 5.42
CA GLU A 143 0.02 -2.77 5.28
C GLU A 143 -0.52 -2.38 3.88
N LEU A 144 -0.13 -1.22 3.35
CA LEU A 144 -0.50 -0.80 1.99
C LEU A 144 0.01 -1.77 0.92
N LEU A 145 1.24 -2.23 1.03
CA LEU A 145 1.80 -3.22 0.11
C LEU A 145 0.99 -4.53 0.14
N LEU A 146 0.58 -5.00 1.32
CA LEU A 146 -0.29 -6.18 1.46
C LEU A 146 -1.66 -5.95 0.83
N PHE A 147 -2.26 -4.77 1.00
CA PHE A 147 -3.53 -4.46 0.35
C PHE A 147 -3.44 -4.46 -1.17
N HIS A 148 -2.28 -4.15 -1.74
CA HIS A 148 -2.04 -4.15 -3.18
C HIS A 148 -1.49 -5.46 -3.74
N GLY A 149 -1.41 -6.53 -2.94
CA GLY A 149 -1.01 -7.86 -3.44
C GLY A 149 0.48 -8.16 -3.28
N CYS A 150 1.12 -7.64 -2.23
CA CYS A 150 2.43 -8.12 -1.82
C CYS A 150 2.37 -9.60 -1.41
N ASN A 151 3.23 -10.42 -2.01
CA ASN A 151 3.39 -11.85 -1.82
C ASN A 151 4.20 -12.15 -0.56
N ILE A 152 3.68 -11.76 0.61
CA ILE A 152 4.36 -11.93 1.90
C ILE A 152 4.77 -13.39 2.20
N GLU A 153 4.06 -14.35 1.61
CA GLU A 153 4.30 -15.79 1.76
C GLU A 153 5.64 -16.23 1.18
N THR A 154 6.09 -15.54 0.12
CA THR A 154 7.38 -15.78 -0.55
C THR A 154 8.58 -15.28 0.25
N ILE A 155 8.33 -14.51 1.32
CA ILE A 155 9.37 -14.04 2.22
C ILE A 155 9.55 -15.09 3.31
N ASP A 156 10.51 -16.00 3.12
CA ASP A 156 10.75 -17.09 4.07
C ASP A 156 11.37 -16.62 5.37
N LYS A 157 12.31 -15.68 5.27
CA LYS A 157 13.07 -15.15 6.40
C LYS A 157 13.42 -13.69 6.13
N LEU A 158 13.27 -12.87 7.16
CA LEU A 158 13.76 -11.49 7.15
C LEU A 158 15.26 -11.45 7.41
N HIS A 159 15.99 -10.60 6.69
CA HIS A 159 17.38 -10.32 6.95
C HIS A 159 17.50 -9.56 8.26
N ALA A 160 18.17 -10.16 9.24
CA ALA A 160 18.36 -9.57 10.57
C ALA A 160 19.13 -8.24 10.49
N GLN A 161 19.97 -8.06 9.46
CA GLN A 161 20.68 -6.80 9.21
C GLN A 161 19.75 -5.66 8.76
N VAL A 162 18.60 -5.99 8.17
CA VAL A 162 17.64 -5.01 7.64
C VAL A 162 16.50 -4.78 8.64
N VAL A 163 15.97 -5.85 9.23
CA VAL A 163 14.85 -5.79 10.19
C VAL A 163 15.35 -6.11 11.60
N VAL A 164 15.72 -5.07 12.34
CA VAL A 164 16.35 -5.19 13.67
C VAL A 164 15.33 -5.28 14.82
N GLY A 165 14.19 -4.59 14.72
CA GLY A 165 13.18 -4.53 15.80
C GLY A 165 12.35 -5.80 15.95
N GLU A 166 12.10 -6.21 17.19
CA GLU A 166 11.22 -7.35 17.50
C GLU A 166 9.77 -7.08 17.09
N ASP A 167 9.32 -5.84 17.22
CA ASP A 167 7.97 -5.42 16.82
C ASP A 167 7.73 -5.58 15.31
N ALA A 168 8.73 -5.25 14.48
CA ALA A 168 8.68 -5.47 13.04
C ALA A 168 8.63 -6.97 12.67
N ARG A 169 9.41 -7.80 13.38
CA ARG A 169 9.36 -9.27 13.22
C ARG A 169 8.02 -9.84 13.66
N ALA A 170 7.48 -9.37 14.78
CA ALA A 170 6.17 -9.79 15.29
C ALA A 170 5.04 -9.40 14.32
N TYR A 171 5.08 -8.17 13.77
CA TYR A 171 4.15 -7.73 12.74
C TYR A 171 4.21 -8.63 11.50
N TRP A 172 5.41 -8.88 10.95
CA TRP A 172 5.58 -9.76 9.79
C TRP A 172 5.06 -11.17 10.06
N THR A 173 5.41 -11.79 11.19
CA THR A 173 4.94 -13.13 11.57
C THR A 173 3.41 -13.19 11.65
N LYS A 174 2.77 -12.21 12.31
CA LYS A 174 1.31 -12.11 12.41
C LYS A 174 0.65 -12.00 11.02
N ARG A 175 1.21 -11.16 10.14
CA ARG A 175 0.66 -10.93 8.80
C ARG A 175 0.88 -12.11 7.85
N ARG A 176 2.06 -12.73 7.89
CA ARG A 176 2.37 -13.93 7.11
C ARG A 176 1.48 -15.11 7.51
N ALA A 177 1.30 -15.35 8.81
CA ALA A 177 0.41 -16.40 9.30
C ALA A 177 -1.05 -16.21 8.83
N ARG A 178 -1.52 -14.96 8.78
CA ARG A 178 -2.87 -14.65 8.26
C ARG A 178 -3.00 -14.92 6.77
N ALA A 179 -1.98 -14.59 5.96
CA ALA A 179 -1.99 -14.83 4.52
C ALA A 179 -2.04 -16.33 4.21
N MET A 180 -1.21 -17.13 4.90
CA MET A 180 -1.18 -18.60 4.75
C MET A 180 -2.47 -19.31 5.19
N ALA A 181 -3.37 -18.62 5.91
CA ALA A 181 -4.63 -19.18 6.40
C ALA A 181 -5.84 -18.88 5.50
N THR A 182 -5.66 -18.06 4.45
CA THR A 182 -6.68 -17.67 3.47
C THR A 182 -6.54 -18.43 2.16
#